data_AF-A0A401MCK9-F1
#
_entry.id   AF-A0A401MCK9-F1
#
_cell.length_a   1.000
_cell.length_b   1.000
_cell.length_c   1.000
_cell.angle_alpha   90.00
_cell.angle_beta   90.00
_cell.angle_gamma   90.00
#
_symmetry.space_group_name_H-M   'P 1'
#
loop_
_entity.id
_entity.type
_entity.pdbx_description
1 polymer ?
#
loop_
_entity_poly.entity_id
_entity_poly.type
_entity_poly.pdbx_seq_one_letter_code
_entity_poly.pdbx_strand_id
1 'polypeptide(L)'
;MPAEVRDQLAAVAEARGTSLRALMQEIAAETLTPDQIKERADRTRALLAELFGHYVTDEESAEMRRKMREATAAHRAALSEAESSR
;
A
#
# COMPACT_ATOMS: atom_id res chain seq x y z
N MET A 1 17.48 15.68 10.60
CA MET A 1 17.37 15.61 9.12
C MET A 1 18.52 16.42 8.54
N PRO A 2 19.27 15.90 7.55
CA PRO A 2 20.30 16.66 6.84
C PRO A 2 19.73 17.97 6.27
N ALA A 3 20.54 19.03 6.24
CA ALA A 3 20.06 20.35 5.82
C ALA A 3 19.53 20.33 4.38
N GLU A 4 20.20 19.57 3.51
CA GLU A 4 19.87 19.42 2.10
C GLU A 4 18.49 18.79 1.91
N VAL A 5 18.15 17.77 2.70
CA VAL A 5 16.84 17.10 2.64
C VAL A 5 15.74 18.03 3.12
N ARG A 6 15.98 18.78 4.19
CA ARG A 6 15.04 19.77 4.71
C ARG A 6 14.76 20.86 3.67
N ASP A 7 15.80 21.37 3.04
CA ASP A 7 15.71 22.45 2.06
C ASP A 7 14.97 21.98 0.80
N GLN A 8 15.20 20.73 0.38
CA GLN A 8 14.44 20.11 -0.69
C GLN A 8 12.95 19.95 -0.33
N LEU A 9 12.62 19.49 0.87
CA LEU A 9 11.22 19.39 1.31
C LEU A 9 10.55 20.77 1.42
N ALA A 10 11.29 21.80 1.82
CA ALA A 10 10.79 23.17 1.85
C ALA A 10 10.46 23.66 0.43
N ALA A 11 11.33 23.43 -0.55
CA ALA A 11 11.07 23.76 -1.95
C ALA A 11 9.84 23.02 -2.52
N VAL A 12 9.64 21.74 -2.15
CA VAL A 12 8.43 20.98 -2.52
C VAL A 12 7.17 21.58 -1.89
N ALA A 13 7.24 21.98 -0.62
CA ALA A 13 6.11 22.59 0.07
C ALA A 13 5.71 23.93 -0.58
N GLU A 14 6.69 24.79 -0.88
CA GLU A 14 6.47 26.06 -1.59
C GLU A 14 5.84 25.84 -2.98
N ALA A 15 6.35 24.88 -3.76
CA ALA A 15 5.79 24.55 -5.07
C ALA A 15 4.34 24.05 -5.00
N ARG A 16 3.94 23.44 -3.88
CA ARG A 16 2.57 22.97 -3.59
C ARG A 16 1.70 24.03 -2.90
N GLY A 17 2.24 25.22 -2.60
CA GLY A 17 1.53 26.25 -1.85
C GLY A 17 1.16 25.85 -0.42
N THR A 18 1.95 24.98 0.20
CA THR A 18 1.71 24.48 1.56
C THR A 18 2.91 24.74 2.46
N SER A 19 2.73 24.58 3.77
CA SER A 19 3.86 24.67 4.72
C SER A 19 4.64 23.36 4.77
N LEU A 20 5.94 23.44 5.06
CA LEU A 20 6.77 22.25 5.31
C LEU A 20 6.14 21.32 6.36
N ARG A 21 5.53 21.89 7.41
CA ARG A 21 4.80 21.12 8.43
C ARG A 21 3.62 20.34 7.84
N ALA A 22 2.79 21.00 7.05
CA ALA A 22 1.62 20.38 6.44
C ALA A 22 2.03 19.27 5.45
N LEU A 23 3.06 19.52 4.63
CA LEU A 23 3.64 18.48 3.76
C LEU A 23 4.12 17.27 4.55
N MET A 24 4.83 17.49 5.67
CA MET A 24 5.29 16.38 6.51
C MET A 24 4.13 15.61 7.15
N GLN A 25 3.05 16.29 7.54
CA GLN A 25 1.84 15.66 8.07
C GLN A 25 1.14 14.80 7.02
N GLU A 26 1.04 15.29 5.79
CA GLU A 26 0.50 14.55 4.64
C GLU A 26 1.33 13.28 4.38
N ILE A 27 2.65 13.42 4.26
CA ILE A 27 3.56 12.27 4.06
C ILE A 27 3.42 11.26 5.21
N ALA A 28 3.34 11.72 6.45
CA ALA A 28 3.18 10.85 7.61
C ALA A 28 1.80 10.16 7.64
N ALA A 29 0.75 10.82 7.16
CA ALA A 29 -0.58 10.24 7.07
C ALA A 29 -0.67 9.16 5.98
N GLU A 30 0.07 9.33 4.88
CA GLU A 30 0.10 8.38 3.76
C GLU A 30 1.07 7.22 3.98
N THR A 31 2.16 7.45 4.73
CA THR A 31 3.22 6.48 4.92
C THR A 31 3.05 5.75 6.26
N LEU A 32 2.35 4.62 6.23
CA LEU A 32 2.24 3.77 7.40
C LEU A 32 3.58 3.09 7.72
N THR A 33 3.92 3.05 9.00
CA THR A 33 5.02 2.22 9.51
C THR A 33 4.67 0.73 9.45
N PRO A 34 5.67 -0.18 9.48
CA PRO A 34 5.42 -1.62 9.52
C PRO A 34 4.48 -2.05 10.67
N ASP A 35 4.64 -1.45 11.85
CA ASP A 35 3.80 -1.76 13.01
C ASP A 35 2.35 -1.28 12.81
N GLN A 36 2.15 -0.10 12.24
CA GLN A 36 0.80 0.40 11.90
C GLN A 36 0.14 -0.45 10.81
N ILE A 37 0.91 -0.94 9.83
CA ILE A 37 0.41 -1.88 8.82
C ILE A 37 -0.07 -3.17 9.50
N LYS A 38 0.74 -3.72 10.42
CA LYS A 38 0.38 -4.91 11.19
C LYS A 38 -0.87 -4.69 12.03
N GLU A 39 -0.94 -3.60 12.79
CA GLU A 39 -2.11 -3.27 13.62
C GLU A 39 -3.38 -3.16 12.76
N ARG A 40 -3.29 -2.50 11.60
CA ARG A 40 -4.41 -2.38 10.67
C ARG A 40 -4.84 -3.74 10.12
N ALA A 41 -3.89 -4.62 9.80
CA ALA A 41 -4.17 -5.98 9.34
C ALA A 41 -4.85 -6.81 10.44
N ASP A 42 -4.35 -6.75 11.67
CA ASP A 42 -4.88 -7.49 12.81
C ASP A 42 -6.31 -7.01 13.15
N ARG A 43 -6.55 -5.70 13.15
CA ARG A 43 -7.90 -5.12 13.33
C ARG A 43 -8.87 -5.57 12.23
N THR A 44 -8.40 -5.58 10.99
CA THR A 44 -9.22 -6.03 9.84
C THR A 44 -9.56 -7.51 9.97
N ARG A 45 -8.60 -8.35 10.37
CA ARG A 45 -8.85 -9.79 10.60
C ARG A 45 -9.88 -10.02 11.69
N ALA A 46 -9.79 -9.30 12.80
CA ALA A 46 -10.76 -9.40 13.88
C ALA A 46 -12.18 -9.03 13.41
N LEU A 47 -12.32 -7.91 12.69
CA LEU A 47 -13.60 -7.48 12.13
C LEU A 47 -14.17 -8.48 11.12
N LEU A 48 -13.33 -9.00 10.23
CA LEU A 48 -13.76 -10.02 9.27
C LEU A 48 -14.17 -11.32 9.98
N ALA A 49 -13.46 -11.73 11.03
CA ALA A 49 -13.81 -12.89 11.81
C ALA A 49 -15.14 -12.71 12.55
N GLU A 50 -15.41 -11.51 13.07
CA GLU A 50 -16.71 -11.18 13.67
C GLU A 50 -17.84 -11.24 12.65
N LEU A 51 -17.64 -10.66 11.46
CA LEU A 51 -18.67 -10.58 10.42
C LEU A 51 -18.93 -11.91 9.71
N PHE A 52 -17.88 -12.71 9.48
CA PHE A 52 -17.95 -13.94 8.69
C PHE A 52 -17.82 -15.23 9.51
N GLY A 53 -17.53 -15.13 10.81
CA GLY A 53 -17.35 -16.27 11.70
C GLY A 53 -16.05 -17.07 11.47
N HIS A 54 -15.13 -16.57 10.63
CA HIS A 54 -13.87 -17.26 10.32
C HIS A 54 -12.67 -16.33 10.47
N TYR A 55 -11.68 -16.76 11.25
CA TYR A 55 -10.42 -16.05 11.40
C TYR A 55 -9.44 -16.52 10.32
N VAL A 56 -9.18 -15.64 9.35
CA VAL A 56 -8.22 -15.92 8.27
C VAL A 56 -6.80 -15.91 8.82
N THR A 57 -6.14 -17.05 8.74
CA THR A 57 -4.76 -17.25 9.19
C THR A 57 -3.74 -16.56 8.27
N ASP A 58 -2.51 -16.43 8.76
CA ASP A 58 -1.40 -15.90 7.96
C ASP A 58 -1.10 -16.77 6.74
N GLU A 59 -1.22 -18.10 6.87
CA GLU A 59 -1.00 -19.06 5.79
C GLU A 59 -2.07 -18.94 4.70
N GLU A 60 -3.36 -18.95 5.08
CA GLU A 60 -4.46 -18.72 4.13
C GLU A 60 -4.32 -17.36 3.42
N SER A 61 -3.91 -16.32 4.15
CA SER A 61 -3.64 -15.00 3.59
C SER A 61 -2.47 -15.02 2.59
N ALA A 62 -1.42 -15.81 2.87
CA ALA A 62 -0.26 -15.95 1.98
C ALA A 62 -0.62 -16.74 0.72
N GLU A 63 -1.42 -17.79 0.87
CA GLU A 63 -1.94 -18.60 -0.23
C GLU A 63 -2.81 -17.76 -1.17
N MET A 64 -3.74 -16.97 -0.62
CA MET A 64 -4.58 -16.06 -1.39
C MET A 64 -3.74 -15.04 -2.17
N ARG A 65 -2.75 -14.42 -1.51
CA ARG A 65 -1.83 -13.48 -2.17
C ARG A 65 -1.06 -14.12 -3.32
N ARG A 66 -0.65 -15.38 -3.18
CA ARG A 66 0.00 -16.14 -4.25
C ARG A 66 -0.94 -16.32 -5.44
N LYS A 67 -2.16 -16.82 -5.20
CA LYS A 67 -3.19 -17.01 -6.24
C LYS A 67 -3.52 -15.70 -6.98
N MET A 68 -3.64 -14.58 -6.26
CA MET A 68 -3.90 -13.27 -6.89
C MET A 68 -2.76 -12.81 -7.80
N ARG A 69 -1.50 -13.03 -7.41
CA ARG A 69 -0.35 -12.70 -8.27
C ARG A 69 -0.32 -13.55 -9.53
N GLU A 70 -0.56 -14.85 -9.39
CA GLU A 70 -0.64 -15.79 -10.53
C GLU A 70 -1.75 -15.38 -11.50
N ALA A 71 -2.95 -15.10 -10.98
CA ALA A 71 -4.08 -14.64 -11.80
C ALA A 71 -3.79 -13.32 -12.53
N THR A 72 -3.15 -12.36 -11.85
CA THR A 72 -2.76 -11.07 -12.44
C THR A 72 -1.72 -11.25 -13.55
N ALA A 73 -0.74 -12.13 -13.34
CA ALA A 73 0.27 -12.45 -14.34
C ALA A 73 -0.33 -13.13 -15.57
N ALA A 74 -1.21 -14.12 -15.36
CA ALA A 74 -1.92 -14.79 -16.44
C ALA A 74 -2.79 -13.82 -17.25
N HIS A 75 -3.52 -12.92 -16.58
CA HIS A 75 -4.31 -11.89 -17.25
C HIS A 75 -3.44 -10.97 -18.12
N ARG A 76 -2.28 -10.54 -17.60
CA ARG A 76 -1.34 -9.70 -18.36
C ARG A 76 -0.76 -10.42 -19.58
N ALA A 77 -0.43 -11.71 -19.45
CA ALA A 77 0.07 -12.52 -20.56
C ALA A 77 -0.98 -12.64 -21.67
N ALA A 78 -2.23 -12.93 -21.30
CA ALA A 78 -3.34 -13.03 -22.26
C ALA A 78 -3.58 -11.71 -23.03
N LEU A 79 -3.46 -10.56 -22.36
CA LEU A 79 -3.55 -9.25 -23.02
C LEU A 79 -2.40 -9.04 -24.02
N SER A 80 -1.16 -9.39 -23.64
CA SER A 80 0.00 -9.28 -24.52
C SER A 80 -0.09 -10.18 -25.75
N GLU A 81 -0.63 -11.40 -25.60
CA GLU A 81 -0.85 -12.33 -26.71
C GLU A 81 -1.94 -11.82 -27.66
N ALA A 82 -3.01 -11.25 -27.12
CA ALA A 82 -4.08 -10.64 -27.91
C ALA A 82 -3.63 -9.38 -28.68
N GLU A 83 -2.72 -8.59 -28.12
CA GLU A 83 -2.11 -7.43 -28.78
C GLU A 83 -1.10 -7.85 -29.86
N SER A 84 -0.32 -8.91 -29.64
CA SER A 84 0.67 -9.37 -30.60
C SER A 84 0.08 -10.14 -31.80
N SER A 85 -1.17 -10.56 -31.71
CA SER A 85 -1.89 -11.27 -32.77
C SER A 85 -2.77 -10.36 -33.64
N ARG A 86 -2.67 -9.03 -33.45
CA ARG A 86 -3.40 -7.97 -34.15
C ARG A 86 -2.49 -7.22 -35.11
#